data_AF-A0A495S1C9-F1
#
_entry.id   AF-A0A495S1C9-F1
#
_cell.length_a   1.000
_cell.length_b   1.000
_cell.length_c   1.000
_cell.angle_alpha   90.00
_cell.angle_beta   90.00
_cell.angle_gamma   90.00
#
_symmetry.space_group_name_H-M   'P 1'
#
loop_
_entity.id
_entity.type
_entity.pdbx_description
1 polymer ?
#
loop_
_entity_poly.entity_id
_entity_poly.type
_entity_poly.pdbx_seq_one_letter_code
_entity_poly.pdbx_strand_id
1 'polypeptide(L)' 'MAYRDLPASERRLLLWQLVGVGVLMVGVGVLVWAAVLYYQAASVG' A
#
# COMPACT_ATOMS: atom_id res chain seq x y z
N MET A 1 -6.59 25.59 1.66
CA MET A 1 -7.64 25.08 0.77
C MET A 1 -8.13 23.78 1.35
N ALA A 2 -9.40 23.67 1.72
CA ALA A 2 -9.92 22.45 2.34
C ALA A 2 -10.26 21.41 1.25
N TYR A 3 -10.20 20.12 1.57
CA TYR A 3 -10.51 19.02 0.62
C TYR A 3 -11.89 19.18 -0.05
N ARG A 4 -12.85 19.76 0.67
CA ARG A 4 -14.20 20.07 0.16
C ARG A 4 -14.22 21.15 -0.94
N ASP A 5 -13.18 21.99 -1.01
CA ASP A 5 -13.08 23.08 -1.98
C ASP A 5 -12.52 22.59 -3.33
N LEU A 6 -12.02 21.35 -3.40
CA LEU A 6 -11.48 20.76 -4.62
C LEU A 6 -12.59 20.32 -5.59
N PRO A 7 -12.38 20.44 -6.92
CA PRO A 7 -13.24 19.86 -7.93
C PRO A 7 -13.47 18.35 -7.71
N ALA A 8 -14.64 17.85 -8.12
CA ALA A 8 -15.02 16.45 -7.91
C ALA A 8 -14.02 15.46 -8.54
N SER A 9 -13.41 15.80 -9.68
CA SER A 9 -12.37 15.02 -10.35
C SER A 9 -11.09 14.91 -9.51
N GLU A 10 -10.61 16.01 -8.94
CA GLU A 10 -9.40 16.06 -8.11
C GLU A 10 -9.60 15.31 -6.80
N ARG A 11 -10.77 15.45 -6.15
CA ARG A 11 -11.13 14.64 -4.98
C ARG A 11 -11.10 13.14 -5.28
N ARG A 12 -11.70 12.73 -6.39
CA ARG A 12 -11.72 11.34 -6.82
C ARG A 12 -10.29 10.84 -7.10
N LEU A 13 -9.45 11.64 -7.75
CA LEU A 13 -8.06 11.31 -8.00
C LEU A 13 -7.28 11.11 -6.69
N LEU A 14 -7.44 12.01 -5.71
CA LEU A 14 -6.79 11.89 -4.40
C LEU A 14 -7.23 10.63 -3.64
N LEU A 15 -8.53 10.28 -3.70
CA LEU A 15 -9.02 9.03 -3.13
C LEU A 15 -8.37 7.82 -3.80
N TRP A 16 -8.29 7.81 -5.14
CA TRP A 16 -7.62 6.73 -5.86
C TRP A 16 -6.12 6.66 -5.57
N GLN A 17 -5.45 7.80 -5.35
CA GLN A 17 -4.05 7.82 -4.94
C GLN A 17 -3.87 7.24 -3.53
N LEU A 18 -4.71 7.63 -2.57
CA LEU A 18 -4.67 7.07 -1.20
C LEU A 18 -4.93 5.56 -1.20
N VAL A 19 -5.93 5.11 -1.97
CA VAL A 19 -6.22 3.68 -2.13
C VAL A 19 -5.04 2.97 -2.79
N GLY A 20 -4.48 3.52 -3.88
CA GLY A 20 -3.35 2.95 -4.58
C GLY A 20 -2.10 2.81 -3.70
N VAL A 21 -1.76 3.86 -2.95
CA VAL A 21 -0.64 3.83 -1.99
C VAL A 21 -0.89 2.82 -0.88
N GLY A 22 -2.12 2.78 -0.33
CA GLY A 22 -2.49 1.81 0.69
C GLY A 22 -2.34 0.37 0.21
N VAL A 23 -2.84 0.07 -0.99
CA VAL A 23 -2.71 -1.26 -1.61
C VAL A 23 -1.23 -1.62 -1.84
N LEU A 24 -0.42 -0.67 -2.31
CA LEU A 24 1.01 -0.88 -2.51
C LEU A 24 1.72 -1.21 -1.20
N MET A 25 1.45 -0.46 -0.13
CA MET A 25 2.05 -0.69 1.19
C MET A 25 1.68 -2.06 1.76
N VAL A 26 0.42 -2.48 1.62
CA VAL A 26 -0.02 -3.82 2.02
C VAL A 26 0.71 -4.90 1.21
N GLY A 27 0.82 -4.73 -0.11
CA GLY A 27 1.55 -5.65 -0.97
C GLY A 27 3.03 -5.79 -0.58
N VAL A 28 3.71 -4.68 -0.30
CA VAL A 28 5.10 -4.68 0.19
C VAL A 28 5.20 -5.39 1.54
N GLY A 29 4.26 -5.14 2.47
CA GLY A 29 4.24 -5.82 3.77
C GLY A 29 4.11 -7.34 3.63
N VAL A 30 3.21 -7.80 2.74
CA VAL A 30 3.04 -9.23 2.45
C VAL A 30 4.31 -9.83 1.83
N LEU A 31 4.95 -9.13 0.89
CA LEU A 31 6.20 -9.58 0.26
C LEU A 31 7.33 -9.70 1.28
N VAL A 32 7.50 -8.71 2.15
CA VAL A 32 8.51 -8.73 3.22
C VAL A 32 8.25 -9.89 4.17
N TRP A 33 7.00 -10.08 4.60
CA TRP A 33 6.63 -11.19 5.46
C TRP A 33 6.93 -12.55 4.84
N ALA A 34 6.57 -12.73 3.56
CA ALA A 34 6.87 -13.95 2.81
C ALA A 34 8.38 -14.20 2.68
N ALA A 35 9.17 -13.15 2.43
CA ALA A 35 10.62 -13.25 2.37
C ALA A 35 11.22 -13.68 3.70
N VAL A 36 10.76 -13.08 4.81
CA VAL A 36 11.20 -13.46 6.16
C VAL A 36 10.88 -14.93 6.45
N LEU A 37 9.67 -15.39 6.11
CA LEU A 37 9.29 -16.80 6.29
C LEU A 37 10.16 -17.73 5.44
N TYR A 38 10.46 -17.36 4.20
CA TYR A 38 11.35 -18.12 3.33
C TYR A 38 12.75 -18.28 3.94
N TYR A 39 13.34 -17.17 4.41
CA TYR A 39 14.66 -17.23 5.06
C TYR A 39 14.66 -18.04 6.35
N GLN A 40 13.60 -17.95 7.16
CA GLN A 40 13.46 -18.77 8.35
C GLN A 40 13.36 -20.25 7.99
N ALA A 41 12.54 -20.62 7.00
CA ALA A 41 12.43 -22.00 6.53
C ALA A 41 13.77 -22.53 5.98
N ALA A 42 14.53 -21.69 5.26
CA ALA A 42 15.81 -22.06 4.66
C ALA A 42 16.97 -22.16 5.67
N SER A 43 16.86 -21.55 6.86
CA SER A 43 17.92 -21.55 7.88
C SER A 43 17.72 -22.58 8.99
N VAL A 44 16.53 -23.19 9.06
CA VAL A 44 16.19 -24.27 10.01
C VAL A 44 16.49 -25.66 9.44
N GLY A 45 16.73 -25.78 8.12
CA GLY A 45 17.19 -27.01 7.44
C GLY A 45 18.68 -27.00 7.18
#